data_AF-A0A0Q9MC04-F1
#
_entry.id   AF-A0A0Q9MC04-F1
#
_cell.length_a   1.000
_cell.length_b   1.000
_cell.length_c   1.000
_cell.angle_alpha   90.00
_cell.angle_beta   90.00
_cell.angle_gamma   90.00
#
_symmetry.space_group_name_H-M   'P 1'
#
loop_
_entity.id
_entity.type
_entity.pdbx_description
1 polymer ?
#
loop_
_entity_poly.entity_id
_entity_poly.type
_entity_poly.pdbx_seq_one_letter_code
_entity_poly.pdbx_strand_id
1 'polypeptide(L)'
;MHTVTGRFLLARFASMLVGFFVLVGSSMVFTLFASEIDNDFVRWLTGVASLVVGLWISYALNATVIQLIDPDGAQRQAVQAEGQRRERR
;
A
#
# COMPACT_ATOMS: atom_id res chain seq x y z
N MET A 1 10.51 26.70 0.87
CA MET A 1 10.38 25.32 1.40
C MET A 1 8.94 24.78 1.44
N HIS A 2 7.90 25.45 0.89
CA HIS A 2 6.50 24.98 0.99
C HIS A 2 6.03 24.02 -0.11
N THR A 3 6.72 23.92 -1.25
CA THR A 3 6.28 23.12 -2.41
C THR A 3 6.67 21.64 -2.35
N VAL A 4 7.74 21.29 -1.62
CA VAL A 4 8.24 19.91 -1.53
C VAL A 4 7.35 19.05 -0.63
N THR A 5 6.89 19.60 0.49
CA THR A 5 6.00 18.91 1.45
C THR A 5 4.65 18.58 0.83
N GLY A 6 4.11 19.47 -0.02
CA GLY A 6 2.85 19.24 -0.74
C GLY A 6 2.92 18.06 -1.70
N ARG A 7 4.02 17.92 -2.46
CA ARG A 7 4.21 16.80 -3.41
C ARG A 7 4.37 15.46 -2.69
N PHE A 8 5.06 15.43 -1.55
CA PHE A 8 5.20 14.20 -0.75
C PHE A 8 3.88 13.76 -0.09
N LEU A 9 3.09 14.70 0.44
CA LEU A 9 1.78 14.38 1.00
C LEU A 9 0.82 13.89 -0.08
N LEU A 10 0.81 14.53 -1.25
CA LEU A 10 0.04 14.09 -2.41
C LEU A 10 0.45 12.67 -2.84
N ALA A 11 1.75 12.40 -2.92
CA ALA A 11 2.28 11.08 -3.23
C ALA A 11 1.82 10.00 -2.25
N ARG A 12 1.87 10.32 -0.94
CA ARG A 12 1.43 9.41 0.11
C ARG A 12 -0.09 9.16 0.05
N PHE A 13 -0.86 10.20 -0.23
CA PHE A 13 -2.31 10.10 -0.41
C PHE A 13 -2.69 9.29 -1.66
N ALA A 14 -2.02 9.53 -2.78
CA ALA A 14 -2.19 8.76 -4.01
C ALA A 14 -1.83 7.27 -3.78
N SER A 15 -0.76 6.99 -3.04
CA SER A 15 -0.36 5.63 -2.67
C SER A 15 -1.40 4.94 -1.78
N MET A 16 -1.98 5.65 -0.80
CA MET A 16 -3.10 5.13 0.00
C MET A 16 -4.34 4.82 -0.85
N LEU A 17 -4.70 5.70 -1.79
CA LEU A 17 -5.81 5.47 -2.72
C LEU A 17 -5.58 4.27 -3.62
N VAL A 18 -4.38 4.13 -4.20
CA VAL A 18 -4.02 2.96 -5.01
C VAL A 18 -4.13 1.68 -4.18
N GLY A 19 -3.59 1.68 -2.95
CA GLY A 19 -3.71 0.56 -2.03
C GLY A 19 -5.17 0.19 -1.73
N PHE A 20 -6.03 1.19 -1.49
CA PHE A 20 -7.46 1.00 -1.28
C PHE A 20 -8.15 0.35 -2.50
N PHE A 21 -7.91 0.87 -3.70
CA PHE A 21 -8.51 0.33 -4.92
C PHE A 21 -8.05 -1.09 -5.24
N VAL A 22 -6.79 -1.42 -4.97
CA VAL A 22 -6.28 -2.79 -5.08
C VAL A 22 -7.02 -3.72 -4.12
N LEU A 23 -7.21 -3.31 -2.87
CA LEU A 23 -7.92 -4.09 -1.85
C LEU A 23 -9.39 -4.34 -2.24
N VAL A 24 -10.09 -3.30 -2.69
CA VAL A 24 -11.48 -3.39 -3.17
C VAL A 24 -11.55 -4.30 -4.40
N GLY A 25 -10.65 -4.11 -5.38
CA GLY A 25 -10.59 -4.93 -6.59
C GLY A 25 -10.34 -6.41 -6.28
N SER A 26 -9.38 -6.72 -5.40
CA SER A 26 -9.12 -8.09 -4.94
C SER A 26 -10.33 -8.69 -4.23
N SER A 27 -11.05 -7.92 -3.42
CA SER A 27 -12.27 -8.40 -2.75
C SER A 27 -13.41 -8.66 -3.74
N MET A 28 -13.59 -7.82 -4.76
CA MET A 28 -14.61 -8.03 -5.80
C MET A 28 -14.30 -9.30 -6.60
N VAL A 29 -13.05 -9.47 -7.04
CA VAL A 29 -12.59 -10.68 -7.74
C VAL A 29 -12.81 -11.92 -6.88
N PHE A 30 -12.41 -11.88 -5.60
CA PHE A 30 -12.65 -12.98 -4.68
C PHE A 30 -14.13 -13.31 -4.53
N THR A 31 -15.00 -12.31 -4.35
CA THR A 31 -16.45 -12.54 -4.20
C THR A 31 -17.06 -13.18 -5.44
N LEU A 32 -16.57 -12.79 -6.63
CA LEU A 32 -17.02 -13.33 -7.91
C LEU A 32 -16.67 -14.82 -8.07
N PHE A 33 -15.48 -15.24 -7.63
CA PHE A 33 -15.04 -16.64 -7.72
C PHE A 33 -15.48 -17.49 -6.51
N ALA A 34 -15.65 -16.89 -5.35
CA ALA A 34 -16.04 -17.58 -4.13
C ALA A 34 -17.46 -18.15 -4.20
N SER A 35 -18.34 -17.60 -5.06
CA SER A 35 -19.68 -18.14 -5.29
C SER A 35 -19.67 -19.48 -6.03
N GLU A 36 -18.57 -19.86 -6.69
CA GLU A 36 -18.44 -21.16 -7.37
C GLU A 36 -17.74 -22.22 -6.51
N ILE A 37 -17.27 -21.85 -5.31
CA ILE A 37 -16.56 -22.78 -4.41
C ILE A 37 -17.53 -23.35 -3.38
N ASP A 38 -17.99 -24.58 -3.61
CA ASP A 38 -18.86 -25.32 -2.67
C ASP A 38 -18.13 -25.77 -1.38
N ASN A 39 -16.80 -25.82 -1.39
CA ASN A 39 -16.02 -26.24 -0.23
C ASN A 39 -15.63 -25.06 0.66
N ASP A 40 -16.16 -25.03 1.89
CA ASP A 40 -15.91 -23.98 2.88
C ASP A 40 -14.44 -23.73 3.19
N PHE A 41 -13.65 -24.81 3.29
CA PHE A 41 -12.21 -24.70 3.57
C PHE A 41 -11.45 -24.11 2.39
N VAL A 42 -11.75 -24.54 1.17
CA VAL A 42 -11.13 -23.99 -0.05
C VAL A 42 -11.51 -22.52 -0.21
N ARG A 43 -12.76 -22.16 0.07
CA ARG A 43 -13.25 -20.78 0.04
C ARG A 43 -12.52 -19.90 1.06
N TRP A 44 -12.35 -20.39 2.29
CA TRP A 44 -11.56 -19.70 3.31
C TRP A 44 -10.09 -19.55 2.90
N LEU A 45 -9.45 -20.62 2.44
CA LEU A 45 -8.04 -20.61 2.02
C LEU A 45 -7.81 -19.64 0.87
N THR A 46 -8.73 -19.61 -0.09
CA THR A 46 -8.70 -18.67 -1.22
C THR A 46 -8.89 -17.23 -0.76
N GLY A 47 -9.68 -17.01 0.29
CA GLY A 47 -9.83 -15.70 0.93
C GLY A 47 -8.53 -15.21 1.58
N VAL A 48 -7.87 -16.08 2.33
CA VAL A 48 -6.55 -15.79 2.93
C VAL A 48 -5.50 -15.55 1.85
N ALA A 49 -5.45 -16.40 0.81
CA ALA A 49 -4.54 -16.22 -0.32
C ALA A 49 -4.78 -14.89 -1.04
N SER A 50 -6.04 -14.53 -1.28
CA SER A 50 -6.42 -13.25 -1.91
C SER A 50 -5.98 -12.05 -1.06
N LEU A 51 -6.10 -12.14 0.26
CA LEU A 51 -5.61 -11.10 1.17
C LEU A 51 -4.09 -10.96 1.11
N VAL A 52 -3.36 -12.08 1.14
CA VAL A 52 -1.89 -12.07 1.05
C VAL A 52 -1.43 -11.48 -0.29
N VAL A 53 -2.05 -11.89 -1.40
CA VAL A 53 -1.75 -11.37 -2.73
C VAL A 53 -2.08 -9.88 -2.82
N GLY A 54 -3.24 -9.45 -2.31
CA GLY A 54 -3.63 -8.03 -2.29
C GLY A 54 -2.66 -7.16 -1.50
N LEU A 55 -2.23 -7.63 -0.31
CA LEU A 55 -1.21 -6.96 0.50
C LEU A 55 0.14 -6.90 -0.20
N TRP A 56 0.54 -7.98 -0.85
CA TRP A 56 1.81 -8.05 -1.57
C TRP A 56 1.85 -7.12 -2.78
N ILE A 57 0.76 -7.09 -3.58
CA ILE A 57 0.61 -6.15 -4.71
C ILE A 57 0.62 -4.70 -4.19
N SER A 58 -0.12 -4.42 -3.12
CA SER A 58 -0.15 -3.09 -2.51
C SER A 58 1.25 -2.65 -2.07
N TYR A 59 2.00 -3.54 -1.42
CA TYR A 59 3.38 -3.28 -1.01
C TYR A 59 4.30 -3.02 -2.21
N ALA A 60 4.23 -3.85 -3.25
CA ALA A 60 5.04 -3.72 -4.46
C ALA A 60 4.76 -2.40 -5.21
N LEU A 61 3.48 -2.03 -5.32
CA LEU A 61 3.07 -0.75 -5.91
C LEU A 61 3.57 0.44 -5.07
N ASN A 62 3.44 0.35 -3.75
CA ASN A 62 3.91 1.42 -2.85
C ASN A 62 5.43 1.59 -2.96
N ALA A 63 6.19 0.49 -3.01
CA ALA A 63 7.63 0.51 -3.23
C ALA A 63 8.00 1.19 -4.57
N THR A 64 7.29 0.85 -5.65
CA THR A 64 7.49 1.45 -6.97
C THR A 64 7.17 2.95 -6.97
N VAL A 65 6.04 3.35 -6.38
CA VAL A 65 5.60 4.75 -6.29
C VAL A 65 6.59 5.57 -5.47
N ILE A 66 7.07 5.03 -4.34
CA ILE A 66 8.08 5.70 -3.52
C ILE A 66 9.39 5.87 -4.30
N GLN A 67 9.86 4.85 -5.01
CA GLN A 67 11.05 4.95 -5.86
C GLN A 67 10.89 6.00 -6.98
N LEU A 68 9.68 6.13 -7.54
CA LEU A 68 9.41 7.11 -8.59
C LEU A 68 9.42 8.55 -8.08
N ILE A 69 8.98 8.76 -6.84
CA ILE A 69 8.75 10.09 -6.24
C ILE A 69 9.96 10.57 -5.42
N ASP A 70 10.68 9.64 -4.79
CA ASP A 70 11.89 9.88 -4.00
C ASP A 70 12.99 8.86 -4.40
N PRO A 71 13.50 8.94 -5.64
CA PRO A 71 14.51 8.00 -6.16
C PRO A 71 15.81 8.05 -5.33
N ASP A 72 16.19 9.24 -4.89
CA ASP A 72 17.43 9.48 -4.13
C ASP A 72 17.28 9.17 -2.64
N GLY A 73 16.05 8.88 -2.16
CA GLY A 73 15.77 8.61 -0.74
C GLY A 73 15.94 9.83 0.17
N ALA A 74 16.17 11.02 -0.39
CA ALA A 74 16.45 12.24 0.35
C ALA A 74 15.27 12.65 1.24
N GLN A 75 14.03 12.45 0.79
CA GLN A 75 12.84 12.78 1.58
C GLN A 75 12.63 11.78 2.73
N ARG A 76 12.89 10.49 2.50
CA ARG A 76 12.85 9.47 3.56
C ARG A 76 13.87 9.73 4.66
N GLN A 77 15.10 10.12 4.29
CA GLN A 77 16.15 10.46 5.25
C GLN A 77 15.79 11.71 6.06
N ALA A 78 15.21 12.74 5.42
CA ALA A 78 14.76 13.94 6.11
C ALA A 78 13.67 13.64 7.16
N VAL A 79 12.69 12.79 6.83
CA VAL A 79 11.63 12.39 7.77
C VAL A 79 12.18 11.56 8.93
N GLN A 80 13.12 10.64 8.68
CA GLN A 80 13.76 9.86 9.75
C GLN A 80 14.58 10.76 10.69
N ALA A 81 15.33 11.73 10.14
CA ALA A 81 16.09 12.69 10.93
C ALA A 81 15.18 13.59 11.79
N GLU A 82 14.03 14.00 11.25
CA GLU A 82 13.02 14.78 11.99
C GLU A 82 12.40 13.94 13.14
N GLY A 83 12.10 12.66 12.89
CA GLY A 83 11.58 11.73 13.90
C GLY A 83 12.55 11.54 15.07
N GLN A 84 13.83 11.30 14.78
CA GLN A 84 14.88 11.15 15.80
C GLN A 84 15.09 12.43 16.64
N ARG A 85 14.86 13.60 16.05
CA ARG A 85 14.93 14.89 16.78
C ARG A 85 13.77 15.07 17.75
N ARG A 86 12.59 14.52 17.45
CA ARG A 86 11.42 14.56 18.35
C ARG A 86 11.53 13.57 19.50
N GLU A 87 12.12 12.39 19.29
CA GLU A 87 12.33 11.40 20.36
C GLU A 87 13.36 11.84 21.42
N ARG A 88 14.23 12.81 21.09
CA ARG A 88 15.24 13.35 22.02
C ARG A 88 14.78 14.55 22.84
N ARG A 89 13.52 14.99 22.70
CA ARG A 89 12.91 16.07 23.48
C ARG A 89 11.84 15.51 24.41
#